data_AF-A0A369JLF9-F1
#
_entry.id   AF-A0A369JLF9-F1
#
_cell.length_a   1.000
_cell.length_b   1.000
_cell.length_c   1.000
_cell.angle_alpha   90.00
_cell.angle_beta   90.00
_cell.angle_gamma   90.00
#
_symmetry.space_group_name_H-M   'P 1'
#
loop_
_entity.id
_entity.type
_entity.pdbx_description
1 polymer ?
#
loop_
_entity_poly.entity_id
_entity_poly.type
_entity_poly.pdbx_seq_one_letter_code
_entity_poly.pdbx_strand_id
1 'polypeptide(L)'
;MVSFNKFFTSVFLAIVYASVTGATPWPEAAKHATHRTRNVGRGLKLEAYHPETTFKTFGEGLEQVSSFAATGIEDSAVSFVQSQLNIPATDIGYKSGYTTDTGKYAYVKQYHNGIPFANAVANVAWKGDKVVSFGSSFVKKSKIAPSKPSVDVKTVIPKAEKALDGKYNNHPSTLEYLARPDGSVALVHVVQIQNEEAGTWYEAFIDAHSGEVLTVTDFVSDASYTVLPITKETLPEGLETLTDPQDLLASPSGWHTVGSTSTTTTAGNNVVAYKSSQSSTTSQSSAVLNFNYSYSAASAPSATNNLNAARVNAFYIINTVHDFAYRYGFTETAFNFQSNNLGKGGSANDRVLISVQDSGGTNNANFATPPDGQSGTCRMYIWTYTLSLIHI
;
A
#
# COMPACT_ATOMS: atom_id res chain seq x y z
N MET A 1 54.33 19.05 38.28
CA MET A 1 53.97 18.39 37.02
C MET A 1 52.86 17.40 37.32
N VAL A 2 51.60 17.78 37.16
CA VAL A 2 50.48 16.87 37.45
C VAL A 2 50.11 16.16 36.15
N SER A 3 50.36 14.85 36.15
CA SER A 3 50.01 13.92 35.08
C SER A 3 48.48 13.83 34.96
N PHE A 4 47.93 14.28 33.84
CA PHE A 4 46.54 13.99 33.50
C PHE A 4 46.48 12.64 32.78
N ASN A 5 45.88 11.68 33.49
CA ASN A 5 45.79 10.28 33.13
C ASN A 5 44.90 10.11 31.88
N LYS A 6 45.46 9.59 30.78
CA LYS A 6 44.78 9.39 29.48
C LYS A 6 43.50 8.55 29.56
N PHE A 7 43.26 7.88 30.69
CA PHE A 7 42.05 7.09 30.93
C PHE A 7 40.79 7.96 31.11
N PHE A 8 40.90 9.13 31.75
CA PHE A 8 39.72 9.98 32.00
C PHE A 8 39.21 10.70 30.74
N THR A 9 40.10 11.02 29.80
CA THR A 9 39.72 11.66 28.53
C THR A 9 38.91 10.73 27.63
N SER A 10 39.21 9.42 27.66
CA SER A 10 38.49 8.41 26.87
C SER A 10 37.10 8.09 27.42
N VAL A 11 36.94 8.11 28.74
CA VAL A 11 35.63 7.86 29.39
C VAL A 11 34.69 9.07 29.24
N PHE A 12 35.21 10.30 29.30
CA PHE A 12 34.38 11.49 29.05
C PHE A 12 33.93 11.59 27.59
N LEU A 13 34.76 11.19 26.63
CA LEU A 13 34.36 11.15 25.22
C LEU A 13 33.29 10.08 24.97
N ALA A 14 33.41 8.89 25.58
CA ALA A 14 32.41 7.84 25.47
C ALA A 14 31.05 8.20 26.11
N ILE A 15 31.05 8.98 27.21
CA ILE A 15 29.81 9.44 27.86
C ILE A 15 29.13 10.56 27.06
N VAL A 16 29.90 11.44 26.40
CA VAL A 16 29.33 12.50 25.54
C VAL A 16 28.78 11.95 24.22
N TYR A 17 29.29 10.82 23.71
CA TYR A 17 28.74 10.13 22.54
C TYR A 17 27.59 9.15 22.84
N ALA A 18 27.33 8.82 24.11
CA ALA A 18 26.28 7.87 24.50
C ALA A 18 24.93 8.52 24.89
N SER A 19 24.83 9.85 24.96
CA SER A 19 23.64 10.56 25.48
C SER A 19 22.82 11.31 24.43
N VAL A 20 22.90 10.94 23.15
CA VAL A 20 21.99 11.48 22.13
C VAL A 20 21.27 10.35 21.41
N THR A 21 20.45 9.61 22.15
CA THR A 21 19.29 8.95 21.53
C THR A 21 18.25 10.02 21.24
N GLY A 22 18.48 10.81 20.19
CA GLY A 22 17.41 11.52 19.55
C GLY A 22 16.56 10.46 18.85
N ALA A 23 15.40 10.13 19.41
CA ALA A 23 14.34 9.58 18.58
C ALA A 23 14.14 10.63 17.48
N THR A 24 14.53 10.29 16.25
CA THR A 24 14.19 11.09 15.10
C THR A 24 12.69 11.36 15.19
N PRO A 25 12.24 12.62 15.25
CA PRO A 25 10.82 12.88 15.15
C PRO A 25 10.38 12.24 13.85
N TRP A 26 9.48 11.27 13.96
CA TRP A 26 8.82 10.70 12.80
C TRP A 26 8.34 11.87 11.93
N PRO A 27 8.69 11.92 10.64
CA PRO A 27 8.19 12.96 9.77
C PRO A 27 6.67 13.05 9.92
N GLU A 28 6.16 14.23 10.26
CA GLU A 28 4.75 14.55 10.50
C GLU A 28 3.91 14.53 9.21
N ALA A 29 4.27 13.63 8.29
CA ALA A 29 3.73 13.52 6.94
C ALA A 29 3.34 12.07 6.62
N ALA A 30 2.75 11.37 7.58
CA ALA A 30 1.73 10.39 7.26
C ALA A 30 0.41 10.94 7.79
N LYS A 31 -0.23 11.85 7.03
CA LYS A 31 -1.68 11.97 7.14
C LYS A 31 -2.20 10.61 6.69
N HIS A 32 -2.42 9.69 7.63
CA HIS A 32 -3.15 8.47 7.36
C HIS A 32 -4.47 8.92 6.76
N ALA A 33 -4.63 8.73 5.46
CA ALA A 33 -5.82 9.19 4.76
C ALA A 33 -6.98 8.38 5.34
N THR A 34 -7.93 9.07 5.98
CA THR A 34 -9.18 8.47 6.46
C THR A 34 -10.04 7.96 5.32
N HIS A 35 -9.68 8.30 4.08
CA HIS A 35 -10.39 7.97 2.86
C HIS A 35 -9.41 7.37 1.84
N ARG A 36 -9.80 6.27 1.20
CA ARG A 36 -9.10 5.70 0.05
C ARG A 36 -10.12 5.37 -1.04
N THR A 37 -10.13 6.19 -2.08
CA THR A 37 -10.93 5.93 -3.28
C THR A 37 -10.33 4.78 -4.09
N ARG A 38 -11.18 3.84 -4.50
CA ARG A 38 -10.84 2.69 -5.35
C ARG A 38 -11.78 2.61 -6.54
N ASN A 39 -11.20 2.41 -7.72
CA ASN A 39 -11.95 2.01 -8.90
C ASN A 39 -11.91 0.49 -8.98
N VAL A 40 -13.05 -0.16 -8.83
CA VAL A 40 -13.19 -1.61 -8.81
C VAL A 40 -13.97 -2.07 -10.04
N GLY A 41 -13.48 -3.13 -10.70
CA GLY A 41 -14.13 -3.75 -11.84
C GLY A 41 -14.49 -2.78 -12.97
N ARG A 42 -15.76 -2.80 -13.40
CA ARG A 42 -16.31 -2.03 -14.53
C ARG A 42 -16.55 -0.54 -14.22
N GLY A 43 -15.64 0.11 -13.50
CA GLY A 43 -15.70 1.54 -13.18
C GLY A 43 -16.51 1.90 -11.93
N LEU A 44 -16.76 0.95 -11.02
CA LEU A 44 -17.36 1.25 -9.73
C LEU A 44 -16.35 1.99 -8.85
N LYS A 45 -16.68 3.22 -8.43
CA LYS A 45 -15.83 4.02 -7.55
C LYS A 45 -16.32 3.86 -6.11
N LEU A 46 -15.57 3.14 -5.30
CA LEU A 46 -15.85 2.95 -3.87
C LEU A 46 -14.83 3.73 -3.03
N GLU A 47 -15.25 4.20 -1.87
CA GLU A 47 -14.37 4.93 -0.95
C GLU A 47 -14.30 4.16 0.37
N ALA A 48 -13.12 3.59 0.64
CA ALA A 48 -12.84 3.00 1.94
C ALA A 48 -12.64 4.11 2.96
N TYR A 49 -13.46 4.10 4.02
CA TYR A 49 -13.41 5.06 5.11
C TYR A 49 -12.95 4.40 6.41
N HIS A 50 -11.91 4.96 7.00
CA HIS A 50 -11.44 4.63 8.34
C HIS A 50 -11.61 5.87 9.22
N PRO A 51 -12.37 5.78 10.32
CA PRO A 51 -12.56 6.89 11.24
C PRO A 51 -11.23 7.44 11.75
N GLU A 52 -11.21 8.76 12.00
CA GLU A 52 -10.05 9.41 12.59
C GLU A 52 -9.60 8.70 13.87
N THR A 53 -8.31 8.42 13.94
CA THR A 53 -7.71 7.71 15.07
C THR A 53 -7.02 8.71 15.98
N THR A 54 -7.30 8.62 17.27
CA THR A 54 -6.51 9.27 18.31
C THR A 54 -5.45 8.30 18.82
N PHE A 55 -4.24 8.78 19.03
CA PHE A 55 -3.14 7.99 19.59
C PHE A 55 -2.49 8.75 20.73
N LYS A 56 -2.29 8.07 21.86
CA LYS A 56 -1.69 8.62 23.08
C LYS A 56 -0.57 7.71 23.57
N THR A 57 0.51 8.31 24.06
CA THR A 57 1.58 7.63 24.78
C THR A 57 1.67 8.18 26.20
N PHE A 58 2.12 7.35 27.14
CA PHE A 58 2.09 7.68 28.57
C PHE A 58 3.47 7.62 29.24
N GLY A 59 4.56 7.68 28.46
CA GLY A 59 5.92 7.68 29.00
C GLY A 59 6.21 6.45 29.87
N GLU A 60 6.46 6.68 31.16
CA GLU A 60 6.70 5.63 32.18
C GLU A 60 5.48 4.72 32.45
N GLY A 61 4.32 5.09 31.91
CA GLY A 61 3.10 4.29 31.89
C GLY A 61 2.09 4.68 32.96
N LEU A 62 0.81 4.55 32.63
CA LEU A 62 -0.30 4.75 33.56
C LEU A 62 -0.55 3.48 34.36
N GLU A 63 -0.78 3.64 35.66
CA GLU A 63 -1.31 2.57 36.49
C GLU A 63 -2.69 2.16 35.95
N GLN A 64 -2.92 0.85 35.90
CA GLN A 64 -4.18 0.34 35.42
C GLN A 64 -5.30 0.68 36.42
N VAL A 65 -6.45 1.12 35.91
CA VAL A 65 -7.64 1.33 36.74
C VAL A 65 -8.12 -0.03 37.24
N SER A 66 -7.82 -0.35 38.50
CA SER A 66 -8.16 -1.63 39.12
C SER A 66 -9.67 -1.72 39.33
N SER A 67 -10.37 -2.51 38.52
CA SER A 67 -11.61 -3.13 38.97
C SER A 67 -11.23 -4.36 39.78
N PHE A 68 -11.86 -4.58 40.94
CA PHE A 68 -11.59 -5.72 41.83
C PHE A 68 -11.87 -7.10 41.19
N ALA A 69 -12.30 -7.15 39.92
CA ALA A 69 -12.73 -8.36 39.21
C ALA A 69 -11.95 -8.65 37.91
N ALA A 70 -11.11 -7.74 37.41
CA ALA A 70 -10.42 -7.94 36.13
C ALA A 70 -9.25 -8.91 36.28
N THR A 71 -9.39 -10.15 35.77
CA THR A 71 -8.38 -11.21 35.96
C THR A 71 -7.64 -11.62 34.68
N GLY A 72 -7.83 -10.86 33.59
CA GLY A 72 -7.15 -11.11 32.31
C GLY A 72 -6.89 -9.86 31.46
N ILE A 73 -6.14 -10.04 30.37
CA ILE A 73 -5.84 -8.99 29.38
C ILE A 73 -7.11 -8.40 28.76
N GLU A 74 -8.14 -9.23 28.59
CA GLU A 74 -9.47 -8.82 28.09
C GLU A 74 -10.14 -7.82 29.04
N ASP A 75 -10.39 -8.20 30.29
CA ASP A 75 -11.02 -7.32 31.28
C ASP A 75 -10.23 -6.04 31.50
N SER A 76 -8.90 -6.15 31.48
CA SER A 76 -7.96 -5.04 31.58
C SER A 76 -8.12 -4.05 30.43
N ALA A 77 -8.16 -4.56 29.20
CA ALA A 77 -8.35 -3.77 28.00
C ALA A 77 -9.72 -3.09 28.03
N VAL A 78 -10.79 -3.85 28.25
CA VAL A 78 -12.15 -3.33 28.27
C VAL A 78 -12.31 -2.23 29.32
N SER A 79 -11.86 -2.46 30.55
CA SER A 79 -11.92 -1.47 31.64
C SER A 79 -11.12 -0.22 31.32
N PHE A 80 -9.93 -0.37 30.76
CA PHE A 80 -9.10 0.76 30.38
C PHE A 80 -9.74 1.59 29.28
N VAL A 81 -10.21 0.97 28.19
CA VAL A 81 -10.91 1.66 27.09
C VAL A 81 -12.16 2.36 27.60
N GLN A 82 -12.92 1.71 28.49
CA GLN A 82 -14.09 2.29 29.15
C GLN A 82 -13.73 3.60 29.86
N SER A 83 -12.66 3.59 30.65
CA SER A 83 -12.20 4.78 31.39
C SER A 83 -11.71 5.90 30.48
N GLN A 84 -11.02 5.56 29.38
CA GLN A 84 -10.43 6.55 28.48
C GLN A 84 -11.47 7.22 27.57
N LEU A 85 -12.51 6.48 27.17
CA LEU A 85 -13.51 6.96 26.22
C LEU A 85 -14.83 7.36 26.88
N ASN A 86 -15.02 7.02 28.17
CA ASN A 86 -16.24 7.27 28.94
C ASN A 86 -17.50 6.73 28.24
N ILE A 87 -17.47 5.45 27.85
CA ILE A 87 -18.57 4.73 27.19
C ILE A 87 -18.97 3.49 27.99
N PRO A 88 -20.16 2.90 27.78
CA PRO A 88 -20.56 1.67 28.45
C PRO A 88 -19.67 0.48 28.07
N ALA A 89 -19.37 -0.40 29.03
CA ALA A 89 -18.62 -1.64 28.74
C ALA A 89 -19.32 -2.54 27.71
N THR A 90 -20.66 -2.50 27.63
CA THR A 90 -21.45 -3.22 26.61
C THR A 90 -21.18 -2.75 25.17
N ASP A 91 -20.58 -1.57 25.02
CA ASP A 91 -20.19 -1.00 23.73
C ASP A 91 -18.73 -1.28 23.37
N ILE A 92 -18.06 -2.14 24.15
CA ILE A 92 -16.65 -2.48 24.02
C ILE A 92 -16.56 -4.01 23.99
N GLY A 93 -15.97 -4.56 22.92
CA GLY A 93 -15.70 -5.99 22.86
C GLY A 93 -14.23 -6.26 22.59
N TYR A 94 -13.65 -7.13 23.39
CA TYR A 94 -12.29 -7.61 23.16
C TYR A 94 -12.25 -8.47 21.90
N LYS A 95 -11.27 -8.22 21.03
CA LYS A 95 -11.09 -8.95 19.76
C LYS A 95 -9.99 -9.98 19.88
N SER A 96 -8.83 -9.57 20.37
CA SER A 96 -7.65 -10.42 20.53
C SER A 96 -6.58 -9.69 21.33
N GLY A 97 -5.53 -10.41 21.68
CA GLY A 97 -4.41 -9.86 22.41
C GLY A 97 -3.38 -10.94 22.69
N TYR A 98 -2.18 -10.50 23.03
CA TYR A 98 -1.06 -11.38 23.30
C TYR A 98 -0.09 -10.73 24.28
N THR A 99 0.71 -11.59 24.92
CA THR A 99 1.73 -11.20 25.89
C THR A 99 3.09 -11.67 25.39
N THR A 100 4.08 -10.83 25.54
CA THR A 100 5.50 -11.09 25.27
C THR A 100 6.32 -10.79 26.52
N ASP A 101 7.59 -11.17 26.53
CA ASP A 101 8.53 -10.82 27.61
C ASP A 101 8.66 -9.30 27.84
N THR A 102 8.41 -8.51 26.79
CA THR A 102 8.60 -7.05 26.80
C THR A 102 7.31 -6.25 26.99
N GLY A 103 6.14 -6.88 26.87
CA GLY A 103 4.87 -6.15 26.93
C GLY A 103 3.63 -6.97 26.60
N LYS A 104 2.47 -6.40 26.89
CA LYS A 104 1.13 -6.94 26.59
C LYS A 104 0.44 -6.07 25.56
N TYR A 105 -0.35 -6.65 24.68
CA TYR A 105 -1.07 -5.94 23.61
C TYR A 105 -2.49 -6.46 23.51
N ALA A 106 -3.47 -5.56 23.45
CA ALA A 106 -4.87 -5.89 23.28
C ALA A 106 -5.48 -5.09 22.13
N TYR A 107 -6.35 -5.74 21.37
CA TYR A 107 -7.14 -5.17 20.29
C TYR A 107 -8.62 -5.29 20.64
N VAL A 108 -9.34 -4.20 20.45
CA VAL A 108 -10.71 -4.02 20.93
C VAL A 108 -11.55 -3.43 19.81
N LYS A 109 -12.81 -3.85 19.69
CA LYS A 109 -13.77 -3.31 18.74
C LYS A 109 -14.88 -2.54 19.47
N GLN A 110 -15.42 -1.51 18.84
CA GLN A 110 -16.64 -0.86 19.31
C GLN A 110 -17.85 -1.75 19.01
N TYR A 111 -18.84 -1.77 19.88
CA TYR A 111 -20.07 -2.53 19.74
C TYR A 111 -21.30 -1.62 19.86
N HIS A 112 -22.40 -2.06 19.25
CA HIS A 112 -23.75 -1.55 19.53
C HIS A 112 -24.75 -2.70 19.40
N ASN A 113 -25.61 -2.87 20.41
CA ASN A 113 -26.61 -3.95 20.47
C ASN A 113 -26.02 -5.35 20.20
N GLY A 114 -24.81 -5.62 20.71
CA GLY A 114 -24.12 -6.90 20.52
C GLY A 114 -23.48 -7.09 19.14
N ILE A 115 -23.58 -6.11 18.24
CA ILE A 115 -22.99 -6.15 16.89
C ILE A 115 -21.69 -5.32 16.88
N PRO A 116 -20.56 -5.90 16.43
CA PRO A 116 -19.29 -5.17 16.35
C PRO A 116 -19.29 -4.17 15.20
N PHE A 117 -18.49 -3.12 15.33
CA PHE A 117 -18.14 -2.25 14.22
C PHE A 117 -16.97 -2.83 13.42
N ALA A 118 -17.04 -2.69 12.10
CA ALA A 118 -16.00 -3.13 11.17
C ALA A 118 -14.75 -2.23 11.23
N ASN A 119 -14.96 -0.90 11.27
CA ASN A 119 -13.91 0.11 11.16
C ASN A 119 -13.69 0.98 12.40
N ALA A 120 -14.35 0.68 13.53
CA ALA A 120 -14.15 1.40 14.80
C ALA A 120 -13.46 0.50 15.83
N VAL A 121 -12.15 0.70 16.00
CA VAL A 121 -11.25 -0.18 16.75
C VAL A 121 -10.42 0.60 17.77
N ALA A 122 -9.87 -0.11 18.74
CA ALA A 122 -8.93 0.43 19.70
C ALA A 122 -7.82 -0.58 19.98
N ASN A 123 -6.65 -0.08 20.37
CA ASN A 123 -5.53 -0.88 20.81
C ASN A 123 -4.96 -0.32 22.10
N VAL A 124 -4.54 -1.22 22.99
CA VAL A 124 -3.90 -0.87 24.27
C VAL A 124 -2.61 -1.67 24.36
N ALA A 125 -1.52 -1.01 24.75
CA ALA A 125 -0.24 -1.66 24.99
C ALA A 125 0.23 -1.39 26.42
N TRP A 126 0.78 -2.42 27.06
CA TRP A 126 1.35 -2.34 28.40
C TRP A 126 2.81 -2.76 28.41
N LYS A 127 3.57 -2.18 29.33
CA LYS A 127 4.89 -2.64 29.75
C LYS A 127 4.81 -3.02 31.24
N GLY A 128 5.01 -4.29 31.55
CA GLY A 128 4.59 -4.82 32.85
C GLY A 128 3.08 -4.63 33.03
N ASP A 129 2.65 -4.04 34.14
CA ASP A 129 1.22 -3.75 34.42
C ASP A 129 0.80 -2.32 34.09
N LYS A 130 1.69 -1.53 33.48
CA LYS A 130 1.42 -0.12 33.15
C LYS A 130 1.05 0.05 31.69
N VAL A 131 -0.02 0.78 31.41
CA VAL A 131 -0.40 1.14 30.04
C VAL A 131 0.55 2.20 29.50
N VAL A 132 1.23 1.91 28.39
CA VAL A 132 2.22 2.80 27.78
C VAL A 132 1.70 3.51 26.53
N SER A 133 0.73 2.90 25.83
CA SER A 133 0.07 3.55 24.69
C SER A 133 -1.37 3.11 24.50
N PHE A 134 -2.14 3.99 23.91
CA PHE A 134 -3.55 3.77 23.58
C PHE A 134 -3.90 4.42 22.24
N GLY A 135 -4.45 3.64 21.32
CA GLY A 135 -5.04 4.11 20.08
C GLY A 135 -6.53 3.84 20.03
N SER A 136 -7.34 4.76 19.49
CA SER A 136 -8.77 4.53 19.27
C SER A 136 -9.32 5.30 18.08
N SER A 137 -10.13 4.62 17.27
CA SER A 137 -10.96 5.15 16.19
C SER A 137 -12.46 5.00 16.49
N PHE A 138 -12.84 4.89 17.77
CA PHE A 138 -14.24 4.75 18.17
C PHE A 138 -15.06 5.98 17.77
N VAL A 139 -16.27 5.77 17.28
CA VAL A 139 -17.12 6.83 16.73
C VAL A 139 -18.28 7.16 17.66
N LYS A 140 -18.78 8.39 17.56
CA LYS A 140 -20.02 8.81 18.23
C LYS A 140 -21.24 8.24 17.49
N LYS A 141 -22.18 7.67 18.23
CA LYS A 141 -23.40 7.02 17.71
C LYS A 141 -24.50 8.07 17.42
N SER A 142 -24.42 8.78 16.29
CA SER A 142 -25.42 9.82 15.98
C SER A 142 -26.64 9.28 15.21
N LYS A 143 -26.41 8.60 14.08
CA LYS A 143 -27.43 8.03 13.20
C LYS A 143 -27.07 6.58 12.86
N ILE A 144 -27.61 5.64 13.63
CA ILE A 144 -27.32 4.22 13.48
C ILE A 144 -28.49 3.48 12.83
N ALA A 145 -28.18 2.65 11.83
CA ALA A 145 -29.16 1.79 11.19
C ALA A 145 -29.74 0.74 12.18
N PRO A 146 -30.99 0.29 11.97
CA PRO A 146 -31.58 -0.78 12.77
C PRO A 146 -30.68 -2.04 12.78
N SER A 147 -30.57 -2.71 13.92
CA SER A 147 -29.71 -3.91 14.08
C SER A 147 -30.23 -5.17 13.38
N LYS A 148 -31.50 -5.16 12.93
CA LYS A 148 -32.10 -6.28 12.22
C LYS A 148 -31.98 -6.07 10.71
N PRO A 149 -31.28 -6.94 9.97
CA PRO A 149 -31.16 -6.83 8.51
C PRO A 149 -32.54 -6.95 7.85
N SER A 150 -32.78 -6.16 6.80
CA SER A 150 -34.01 -6.24 5.98
C SER A 150 -33.83 -7.11 4.73
N VAL A 151 -32.59 -7.38 4.34
CA VAL A 151 -32.25 -8.30 3.23
C VAL A 151 -31.37 -9.44 3.71
N ASP A 152 -31.59 -10.62 3.14
CA ASP A 152 -30.76 -11.81 3.41
C ASP A 152 -29.43 -11.71 2.65
N VAL A 153 -28.33 -12.07 3.30
CA VAL A 153 -26.99 -12.01 2.69
C VAL A 153 -26.91 -12.81 1.38
N LYS A 154 -27.59 -13.96 1.29
CA LYS A 154 -27.58 -14.83 0.11
C LYS A 154 -28.23 -14.19 -1.11
N THR A 155 -29.19 -13.28 -0.91
CA THR A 155 -29.86 -12.60 -2.04
C THR A 155 -29.03 -11.45 -2.59
N VAL A 156 -28.09 -10.91 -1.80
CA VAL A 156 -27.25 -9.77 -2.20
C VAL A 156 -25.84 -10.16 -2.65
N ILE A 157 -25.35 -11.36 -2.28
CA ILE A 157 -24.06 -11.90 -2.76
C ILE A 157 -23.92 -11.82 -4.30
N PRO A 158 -24.90 -12.28 -5.12
CA PRO A 158 -24.75 -12.22 -6.58
C PRO A 158 -24.57 -10.79 -7.13
N LYS A 159 -25.13 -9.79 -6.44
CA LYS A 159 -24.96 -8.39 -6.80
C LYS A 159 -23.54 -7.91 -6.49
N ALA A 160 -22.98 -8.33 -5.35
CA ALA A 160 -21.59 -8.04 -4.99
C ALA A 160 -20.59 -8.75 -5.92
N GLU A 161 -20.82 -10.03 -6.24
CA GLU A 161 -20.02 -10.79 -7.22
C GLU A 161 -19.96 -10.06 -8.57
N LYS A 162 -21.11 -9.60 -9.08
CA LYS A 162 -21.19 -8.85 -10.33
C LYS A 162 -20.51 -7.49 -10.24
N ALA A 163 -20.64 -6.80 -9.11
CA ALA A 163 -20.08 -5.47 -8.91
C ALA A 163 -18.54 -5.50 -8.83
N LEU A 164 -17.99 -6.54 -8.21
CA LEU A 164 -16.56 -6.67 -7.93
C LEU A 164 -15.83 -7.59 -8.92
N ASP A 165 -16.56 -8.14 -9.90
CA ASP A 165 -16.03 -9.06 -10.92
C ASP A 165 -15.31 -10.27 -10.28
N GLY A 166 -15.98 -10.93 -9.34
CA GLY A 166 -15.42 -12.08 -8.63
C GLY A 166 -16.49 -13.02 -8.08
N LYS A 167 -16.05 -14.01 -7.29
CA LYS A 167 -16.90 -15.03 -6.68
C LYS A 167 -16.81 -15.03 -5.17
N TYR A 168 -17.94 -15.25 -4.52
CA TYR A 168 -17.97 -15.47 -3.09
C TYR A 168 -17.18 -16.75 -2.77
N ASN A 169 -16.15 -16.62 -1.93
CA ASN A 169 -15.19 -17.69 -1.67
C ASN A 169 -15.63 -18.64 -0.53
N ASN A 170 -16.90 -18.57 -0.12
CA ASN A 170 -17.48 -19.32 1.00
C ASN A 170 -16.92 -18.99 2.39
N HIS A 171 -16.07 -17.97 2.53
CA HIS A 171 -15.67 -17.48 3.85
C HIS A 171 -16.92 -17.02 4.62
N PRO A 172 -17.10 -17.43 5.89
CA PRO A 172 -18.28 -17.06 6.68
C PRO A 172 -18.60 -15.57 6.61
N SER A 173 -19.85 -15.25 6.28
CA SER A 173 -20.34 -13.88 6.34
C SER A 173 -20.58 -13.44 7.78
N THR A 174 -20.30 -12.17 8.08
CA THR A 174 -20.61 -11.55 9.37
C THR A 174 -21.58 -10.39 9.19
N LEU A 175 -22.24 -10.01 10.28
CA LEU A 175 -23.07 -8.82 10.35
C LEU A 175 -22.34 -7.82 11.25
N GLU A 176 -21.99 -6.66 10.69
CA GLU A 176 -21.21 -5.63 11.39
C GLU A 176 -21.81 -4.24 11.17
N TYR A 177 -21.46 -3.29 12.02
CA TYR A 177 -21.73 -1.88 11.81
C TYR A 177 -20.56 -1.20 11.08
N LEU A 178 -20.86 -0.36 10.10
CA LEU A 178 -19.87 0.41 9.35
C LEU A 178 -20.10 1.90 9.61
N ALA A 179 -19.13 2.56 10.25
CA ALA A 179 -19.14 4.01 10.37
C ALA A 179 -18.84 4.63 8.99
N ARG A 180 -19.57 5.69 8.63
CA ARG A 180 -19.49 6.37 7.32
C ARG A 180 -18.94 7.80 7.49
N PRO A 181 -18.38 8.39 6.42
CA PRO A 181 -17.76 9.72 6.49
C PRO A 181 -18.75 10.86 6.80
N ASP A 182 -20.04 10.67 6.54
CA ASP A 182 -21.11 11.60 6.90
C ASP A 182 -21.53 11.51 8.39
N GLY A 183 -20.87 10.66 9.17
CA GLY A 183 -21.16 10.40 10.59
C GLY A 183 -22.32 9.43 10.83
N SER A 184 -22.93 8.88 9.78
CA SER A 184 -23.92 7.80 9.89
C SER A 184 -23.25 6.44 10.09
N VAL A 185 -24.02 5.46 10.56
CA VAL A 185 -23.57 4.09 10.76
C VAL A 185 -24.54 3.15 10.06
N ALA A 186 -24.04 2.44 9.05
CA ALA A 186 -24.81 1.44 8.32
C ALA A 186 -24.65 0.06 8.96
N LEU A 187 -25.72 -0.75 8.94
CA LEU A 187 -25.61 -2.18 9.21
C LEU A 187 -25.20 -2.85 7.90
N VAL A 188 -24.16 -3.68 7.92
CA VAL A 188 -23.62 -4.30 6.71
C VAL A 188 -23.42 -5.80 6.86
N HIS A 189 -23.74 -6.54 5.81
CA HIS A 189 -23.24 -7.89 5.59
C HIS A 189 -21.81 -7.79 5.08
N VAL A 190 -20.88 -8.46 5.76
CA VAL A 190 -19.48 -8.54 5.38
C VAL A 190 -19.25 -9.89 4.71
N VAL A 191 -18.80 -9.88 3.46
CA VAL A 191 -18.53 -11.08 2.67
C VAL A 191 -17.20 -10.95 1.94
N GLN A 192 -16.58 -12.07 1.58
CA GLN A 192 -15.36 -12.05 0.78
C GLN A 192 -15.64 -12.45 -0.67
N ILE A 193 -15.23 -11.60 -1.61
CA ILE A 193 -15.34 -11.82 -3.06
C ILE A 193 -13.94 -11.91 -3.64
N GLN A 194 -13.62 -13.04 -4.26
CA GLN A 194 -12.30 -13.34 -4.79
C GLN A 194 -12.37 -13.62 -6.30
N ASN A 195 -11.37 -13.14 -7.04
CA ASN A 195 -11.15 -13.50 -8.43
C ASN A 195 -9.68 -13.90 -8.59
N GLU A 196 -9.42 -15.19 -8.72
CA GLU A 196 -8.07 -15.75 -8.87
C GLU A 196 -7.41 -15.34 -10.19
N GLU A 197 -8.18 -15.31 -11.28
CA GLU A 197 -7.68 -14.94 -12.61
C GLU A 197 -7.26 -13.46 -12.67
N ALA A 198 -8.04 -12.60 -12.01
CA ALA A 198 -7.72 -11.18 -11.91
C ALA A 198 -6.71 -10.86 -10.79
N GLY A 199 -6.42 -11.81 -9.88
CA GLY A 199 -5.55 -11.61 -8.73
C GLY A 199 -6.14 -10.68 -7.67
N THR A 200 -7.46 -10.68 -7.47
CA THR A 200 -8.13 -9.75 -6.53
C THR A 200 -8.85 -10.50 -5.41
N TRP A 201 -8.83 -9.96 -4.20
CA TRP A 201 -9.58 -10.51 -3.08
C TRP A 201 -10.11 -9.39 -2.20
N TYR A 202 -11.42 -9.16 -2.25
CA TYR A 202 -12.08 -8.09 -1.51
C TYR A 202 -12.87 -8.64 -0.33
N GLU A 203 -12.79 -7.96 0.81
CA GLU A 203 -13.82 -7.97 1.84
C GLU A 203 -14.83 -6.85 1.52
N ALA A 204 -16.05 -7.23 1.15
CA ALA A 204 -17.10 -6.33 0.72
C ALA A 204 -18.10 -6.06 1.84
N PHE A 205 -18.44 -4.79 2.03
CA PHE A 205 -19.40 -4.32 3.03
C PHE A 205 -20.70 -3.93 2.32
N ILE A 206 -21.69 -4.80 2.41
CA ILE A 206 -22.97 -4.67 1.70
C ILE A 206 -24.03 -4.17 2.68
N ASP A 207 -24.71 -3.07 2.39
CA ASP A 207 -25.78 -2.54 3.22
C ASP A 207 -26.87 -3.60 3.46
N ALA A 208 -27.15 -3.86 4.74
CA ALA A 208 -28.04 -4.94 5.17
C ALA A 208 -29.54 -4.58 5.02
N HIS A 209 -29.87 -3.41 4.48
CA HIS A 209 -31.22 -2.98 4.16
C HIS A 209 -31.45 -2.75 2.66
N SER A 210 -30.47 -2.19 1.94
CA SER A 210 -30.57 -1.90 0.50
C SER A 210 -29.89 -2.94 -0.40
N GLY A 211 -28.96 -3.73 0.15
CA GLY A 211 -28.13 -4.66 -0.63
C GLY A 211 -27.12 -3.96 -1.54
N GLU A 212 -26.77 -2.70 -1.29
CA GLU A 212 -25.74 -1.98 -2.03
C GLU A 212 -24.34 -2.23 -1.45
N VAL A 213 -23.33 -2.39 -2.30
CA VAL A 213 -21.93 -2.45 -1.85
C VAL A 213 -21.51 -1.04 -1.46
N LEU A 214 -21.33 -0.78 -0.16
CA LEU A 214 -20.98 0.55 0.34
C LEU A 214 -19.48 0.82 0.25
N THR A 215 -18.66 -0.19 0.53
CA THR A 215 -17.20 -0.11 0.48
C THR A 215 -16.58 -1.52 0.37
N VAL A 216 -15.27 -1.57 0.12
CA VAL A 216 -14.45 -2.78 0.15
C VAL A 216 -13.14 -2.54 0.90
N THR A 217 -12.63 -3.57 1.56
CA THR A 217 -11.21 -3.71 1.92
C THR A 217 -10.59 -4.68 0.92
N ASP A 218 -9.45 -4.30 0.32
CA ASP A 218 -8.72 -5.19 -0.58
C ASP A 218 -7.65 -5.95 0.21
N PHE A 219 -7.68 -7.27 0.14
CA PHE A 219 -6.71 -8.15 0.76
C PHE A 219 -5.51 -8.42 -0.14
N VAL A 220 -5.58 -8.09 -1.42
CA VAL A 220 -4.42 -8.08 -2.32
C VAL A 220 -4.02 -6.64 -2.56
N SER A 221 -2.81 -6.24 -2.21
CA SER A 221 -2.35 -4.86 -2.44
C SER A 221 -0.97 -4.83 -3.07
N ASP A 222 -0.74 -5.71 -4.03
CA ASP A 222 0.56 -5.84 -4.67
C ASP A 222 0.44 -5.57 -6.17
N ALA A 223 1.35 -4.75 -6.70
CA ALA A 223 1.53 -4.62 -8.15
C ALA A 223 2.27 -5.86 -8.66
N SER A 224 1.93 -6.35 -9.86
CA SER A 224 2.69 -7.45 -10.47
C SER A 224 3.06 -7.17 -11.92
N TYR A 225 4.21 -7.70 -12.35
CA TYR A 225 4.76 -7.46 -13.68
C TYR A 225 5.32 -8.77 -14.25
N THR A 226 4.77 -9.25 -15.36
CA THR A 226 5.40 -10.31 -16.16
C THR A 226 6.47 -9.71 -17.05
N VAL A 227 7.75 -9.88 -16.67
CA VAL A 227 8.91 -9.21 -17.26
C VAL A 227 10.09 -10.15 -17.39
N LEU A 228 11.12 -9.74 -18.11
CA LEU A 228 12.44 -10.36 -18.04
C LEU A 228 13.18 -9.73 -16.86
N PRO A 229 13.45 -10.45 -15.76
CA PRO A 229 14.18 -9.92 -14.62
C PRO A 229 15.50 -9.27 -15.03
N ILE A 230 15.92 -8.22 -14.32
CA ILE A 230 17.19 -7.52 -14.61
C ILE A 230 18.44 -8.41 -14.49
N THR A 231 18.31 -9.59 -13.86
CA THR A 231 19.36 -10.61 -13.75
C THR A 231 19.46 -11.52 -14.97
N LYS A 232 18.57 -11.36 -15.96
CA LYS A 232 18.55 -12.12 -17.23
C LYS A 232 18.71 -11.17 -18.41
N GLU A 233 19.37 -11.62 -19.46
CA GLU A 233 19.72 -10.76 -20.61
C GLU A 233 18.77 -10.97 -21.80
N THR A 234 18.31 -12.19 -22.00
CA THR A 234 17.58 -12.61 -23.21
C THR A 234 16.26 -13.31 -22.87
N LEU A 235 15.25 -13.14 -23.73
CA LEU A 235 13.92 -13.75 -23.55
C LEU A 235 13.93 -15.29 -23.38
N PRO A 236 14.81 -16.07 -24.03
CA PRO A 236 14.93 -17.51 -23.80
C PRO A 236 15.28 -17.91 -22.36
N GLU A 237 15.89 -17.01 -21.57
CA GLU A 237 16.16 -17.26 -20.14
C GLU A 237 14.89 -17.23 -19.27
N GLY A 238 13.76 -16.81 -19.86
CA GLY A 238 12.43 -16.95 -19.29
C GLY A 238 11.93 -15.70 -18.57
N LEU A 239 10.68 -15.35 -18.84
CA LEU A 239 9.95 -14.30 -18.14
C LEU A 239 9.48 -14.78 -16.76
N GLU A 240 9.40 -13.86 -15.82
CA GLU A 240 8.91 -14.08 -14.46
C GLU A 240 7.86 -13.04 -14.11
N THR A 241 6.88 -13.42 -13.28
CA THR A 241 5.95 -12.47 -12.68
C THR A 241 6.51 -12.01 -11.34
N LEU A 242 6.97 -10.77 -11.29
CA LEU A 242 7.51 -10.15 -10.08
C LEU A 242 6.39 -9.40 -9.35
N THR A 243 6.36 -9.50 -8.03
CA THR A 243 5.37 -8.85 -7.16
C THR A 243 6.06 -7.76 -6.35
N ASP A 244 5.51 -6.54 -6.39
CA ASP A 244 6.06 -5.32 -5.79
C ASP A 244 7.59 -5.16 -5.91
N PRO A 245 8.15 -5.15 -7.14
CA PRO A 245 9.59 -5.06 -7.36
C PRO A 245 10.22 -3.71 -6.98
N GLN A 246 9.42 -2.70 -6.65
CA GLN A 246 9.88 -1.36 -6.30
C GLN A 246 10.71 -1.33 -5.02
N ASP A 247 11.76 -0.52 -5.04
CA ASP A 247 12.49 -0.16 -3.82
C ASP A 247 11.86 1.07 -3.17
N LEU A 248 11.14 0.88 -2.07
CA LEU A 248 10.44 1.97 -1.39
C LEU A 248 11.37 3.03 -0.78
N LEU A 249 12.68 2.79 -0.67
CA LEU A 249 13.62 3.85 -0.28
C LEU A 249 13.92 4.81 -1.44
N ALA A 250 14.03 4.29 -2.66
CA ALA A 250 14.27 5.09 -3.86
C ALA A 250 12.98 5.64 -4.46
N SER A 251 11.89 4.87 -4.40
CA SER A 251 10.56 5.20 -4.88
C SER A 251 9.53 5.14 -3.73
N PRO A 252 9.50 6.12 -2.79
CA PRO A 252 8.64 6.08 -1.60
C PRO A 252 7.13 6.01 -1.86
N SER A 253 6.69 6.44 -3.04
CA SER A 253 5.30 6.35 -3.48
C SER A 253 5.03 5.18 -4.44
N GLY A 254 6.01 4.29 -4.62
CA GLY A 254 6.01 3.28 -5.67
C GLY A 254 6.17 3.86 -7.07
N TRP A 255 6.08 3.01 -8.09
CA TRP A 255 6.33 3.41 -9.48
C TRP A 255 5.13 4.08 -10.16
N HIS A 256 3.91 3.92 -9.64
CA HIS A 256 2.66 4.38 -10.26
C HIS A 256 2.04 5.61 -9.60
N THR A 257 2.85 6.45 -8.95
CA THR A 257 2.38 7.70 -8.36
C THR A 257 3.30 8.85 -8.75
N VAL A 258 2.73 9.93 -9.27
CA VAL A 258 3.43 11.19 -9.60
C VAL A 258 2.87 12.28 -8.71
N GLY A 259 3.64 12.71 -7.71
CA GLY A 259 3.14 13.61 -6.68
C GLY A 259 1.92 13.01 -5.96
N SER A 260 0.77 13.68 -6.06
CA SER A 260 -0.50 13.19 -5.47
C SER A 260 -1.36 12.37 -6.44
N THR A 261 -0.90 12.13 -7.67
CA THR A 261 -1.69 11.47 -8.71
C THR A 261 -1.24 10.03 -8.91
N SER A 262 -2.13 9.07 -8.64
CA SER A 262 -1.91 7.66 -9.00
C SER A 262 -2.24 7.40 -10.47
N THR A 263 -1.49 6.51 -11.10
CA THR A 263 -1.68 6.04 -12.47
C THR A 263 -2.00 4.55 -12.49
N THR A 264 -2.62 4.09 -13.56
CA THR A 264 -2.89 2.66 -13.81
C THR A 264 -2.34 2.23 -15.17
N THR A 265 -1.27 2.91 -15.60
CA THR A 265 -0.60 2.69 -16.89
C THR A 265 0.92 2.67 -16.68
N THR A 266 1.68 2.33 -17.72
CA THR A 266 3.15 2.42 -17.77
C THR A 266 3.68 3.86 -17.76
N ALA A 267 3.14 4.71 -16.90
CA ALA A 267 3.54 6.10 -16.67
C ALA A 267 3.64 6.36 -15.16
N GLY A 268 4.82 6.77 -14.71
CA GLY A 268 5.16 6.91 -13.30
C GLY A 268 6.01 8.14 -13.01
N ASN A 269 6.54 8.22 -11.79
CA ASN A 269 7.42 9.32 -11.39
C ASN A 269 8.76 9.26 -12.11
N ASN A 270 9.33 8.05 -12.24
CA ASN A 270 10.70 7.86 -12.74
C ASN A 270 10.74 7.72 -14.27
N VAL A 271 9.66 7.20 -14.87
CA VAL A 271 9.60 6.88 -16.30
C VAL A 271 8.18 6.90 -16.87
N VAL A 272 8.06 7.20 -18.16
CA VAL A 272 6.90 6.85 -19.00
C VAL A 272 7.33 6.00 -20.19
N ALA A 273 6.74 4.81 -20.31
CA ALA A 273 6.98 3.88 -21.41
C ALA A 273 5.82 3.90 -22.40
N TYR A 274 6.13 4.19 -23.66
CA TYR A 274 5.12 4.46 -24.68
C TYR A 274 5.56 4.02 -26.08
N LYS A 275 4.61 4.08 -27.04
CA LYS A 275 4.88 3.89 -28.47
C LYS A 275 4.42 5.11 -29.25
N SER A 276 5.32 5.74 -30.00
CA SER A 276 5.07 6.90 -30.88
C SER A 276 4.67 8.20 -30.14
N SER A 277 3.68 8.18 -29.26
CA SER A 277 3.26 9.33 -28.42
C SER A 277 3.36 8.99 -26.95
N GLN A 278 3.76 9.95 -26.10
CA GLN A 278 3.86 9.75 -24.64
C GLN A 278 2.52 9.37 -23.97
N SER A 279 1.38 9.67 -24.61
CA SER A 279 0.06 9.23 -24.15
C SER A 279 -0.30 7.80 -24.55
N SER A 280 0.45 7.18 -25.47
CA SER A 280 0.22 5.82 -25.96
C SER A 280 0.92 4.77 -25.07
N THR A 281 0.53 4.75 -23.80
CA THR A 281 1.02 3.83 -22.76
C THR A 281 0.23 2.52 -22.75
N THR A 282 0.66 1.55 -21.92
CA THR A 282 -0.09 0.32 -21.65
C THR A 282 -0.81 0.46 -20.31
N SER A 283 -2.11 0.15 -20.26
CA SER A 283 -2.88 0.09 -19.00
C SER A 283 -2.58 -1.20 -18.24
N GLN A 284 -2.94 -1.28 -16.97
CA GLN A 284 -2.95 -2.54 -16.21
C GLN A 284 -3.83 -3.59 -16.92
N SER A 285 -3.39 -4.85 -16.92
CA SER A 285 -4.11 -6.00 -17.49
C SER A 285 -5.29 -6.44 -16.61
N SER A 286 -5.19 -6.27 -15.31
CA SER A 286 -6.28 -6.37 -14.35
C SER A 286 -6.13 -5.31 -13.24
N ALA A 287 -7.08 -5.23 -12.32
CA ALA A 287 -7.00 -4.26 -11.22
C ALA A 287 -5.74 -4.46 -10.35
N VAL A 288 -5.50 -3.52 -9.45
CA VAL A 288 -4.38 -3.57 -8.48
C VAL A 288 -2.99 -3.48 -9.13
N LEU A 289 -2.89 -2.82 -10.30
CA LEU A 289 -1.60 -2.61 -11.00
C LEU A 289 -0.94 -3.93 -11.45
N ASN A 290 -1.75 -4.89 -11.88
CA ASN A 290 -1.24 -6.07 -12.57
C ASN A 290 -0.92 -5.73 -14.03
N PHE A 291 0.32 -5.95 -14.44
CA PHE A 291 0.84 -5.72 -15.79
C PHE A 291 1.40 -7.04 -16.37
N ASN A 292 0.52 -8.04 -16.46
CA ASN A 292 0.89 -9.39 -16.84
C ASN A 292 0.48 -9.66 -18.29
N TYR A 293 1.31 -9.18 -19.22
CA TYR A 293 1.08 -9.38 -20.66
C TYR A 293 1.95 -10.51 -21.20
N SER A 294 1.32 -11.44 -21.92
CA SER A 294 2.03 -12.52 -22.58
C SER A 294 2.88 -12.02 -23.74
N TYR A 295 4.07 -12.60 -23.89
CA TYR A 295 4.94 -12.40 -25.03
C TYR A 295 5.04 -13.69 -25.84
N SER A 296 5.01 -13.58 -27.17
CA SER A 296 5.19 -14.71 -28.08
C SER A 296 6.18 -14.35 -29.17
N ALA A 297 7.28 -15.09 -29.24
CA ALA A 297 8.27 -14.98 -30.32
C ALA A 297 7.70 -15.39 -31.70
N ALA A 298 6.59 -16.15 -31.72
CA ALA A 298 5.89 -16.51 -32.96
C ALA A 298 4.98 -15.38 -33.49
N SER A 299 4.72 -14.36 -32.68
CA SER A 299 3.92 -13.20 -33.07
C SER A 299 4.79 -12.03 -33.49
N ALA A 300 4.31 -11.21 -34.42
CA ALA A 300 5.02 -9.99 -34.82
C ALA A 300 5.26 -9.07 -33.61
N PRO A 301 6.37 -8.30 -33.56
CA PRO A 301 6.60 -7.34 -32.48
C PRO A 301 5.46 -6.33 -32.31
N SER A 302 4.83 -5.93 -33.41
CA SER A 302 3.72 -4.98 -33.44
C SER A 302 2.38 -5.58 -32.98
N ALA A 303 2.30 -6.90 -32.74
CA ALA A 303 1.12 -7.52 -32.16
C ALA A 303 0.81 -6.90 -30.79
N THR A 304 -0.47 -6.65 -30.49
CA THR A 304 -0.89 -5.90 -29.29
C THR A 304 -0.28 -6.44 -28.00
N ASN A 305 -0.27 -7.77 -27.81
CA ASN A 305 0.31 -8.38 -26.62
C ASN A 305 1.83 -8.19 -26.55
N ASN A 306 2.56 -8.41 -27.64
CA ASN A 306 4.01 -8.18 -27.68
C ASN A 306 4.38 -6.71 -27.46
N LEU A 307 3.59 -5.77 -28.00
CA LEU A 307 3.79 -4.33 -27.78
C LEU A 307 3.47 -3.92 -26.33
N ASN A 308 2.46 -4.53 -25.70
CA ASN A 308 2.17 -4.32 -24.28
C ASN A 308 3.27 -4.90 -23.38
N ALA A 309 3.68 -6.14 -23.63
CA ALA A 309 4.79 -6.77 -22.91
C ALA A 309 6.09 -5.95 -23.05
N ALA A 310 6.40 -5.42 -24.24
CA ALA A 310 7.56 -4.55 -24.45
C ALA A 310 7.49 -3.24 -23.63
N ARG A 311 6.33 -2.58 -23.57
CA ARG A 311 6.14 -1.35 -22.76
C ARG A 311 6.25 -1.64 -21.27
N VAL A 312 5.68 -2.74 -20.80
CA VAL A 312 5.77 -3.17 -19.41
C VAL A 312 7.21 -3.51 -19.03
N ASN A 313 7.91 -4.27 -19.87
CA ASN A 313 9.32 -4.61 -19.63
C ASN A 313 10.20 -3.35 -19.59
N ALA A 314 10.00 -2.42 -20.53
CA ALA A 314 10.71 -1.13 -20.54
C ALA A 314 10.43 -0.30 -19.28
N PHE A 315 9.17 -0.25 -18.82
CA PHE A 315 8.79 0.42 -17.58
C PHE A 315 9.47 -0.20 -16.36
N TYR A 316 9.44 -1.53 -16.25
CA TYR A 316 10.11 -2.27 -15.17
C TYR A 316 11.62 -2.04 -15.14
N ILE A 317 12.30 -2.17 -16.29
CA ILE A 317 13.76 -2.03 -16.35
C ILE A 317 14.20 -0.63 -15.95
N ILE A 318 13.58 0.43 -16.49
CA ILE A 318 13.99 1.79 -16.18
C ILE A 318 13.72 2.16 -14.71
N ASN A 319 12.58 1.72 -14.14
CA ASN A 319 12.35 1.93 -12.71
C ASN A 319 13.36 1.14 -11.85
N THR A 320 13.69 -0.10 -12.22
CA THR A 320 14.68 -0.90 -11.49
C THR A 320 16.06 -0.25 -11.54
N VAL A 321 16.46 0.29 -12.69
CA VAL A 321 17.72 1.03 -12.85
C VAL A 321 17.70 2.33 -12.03
N HIS A 322 16.58 3.06 -12.02
CA HIS A 322 16.40 4.23 -11.16
C HIS A 322 16.63 3.86 -9.69
N ASP A 323 15.91 2.86 -9.20
CA ASP A 323 15.94 2.44 -7.81
C ASP A 323 17.34 1.96 -7.38
N PHE A 324 17.97 1.16 -8.23
CA PHE A 324 19.37 0.76 -8.06
C PHE A 324 20.31 1.97 -8.01
N ALA A 325 20.28 2.86 -9.02
CA ALA A 325 21.18 4.00 -9.08
C ALA A 325 21.00 4.98 -7.90
N TYR A 326 19.77 5.14 -7.42
CA TYR A 326 19.45 5.95 -6.24
C TYR A 326 20.20 5.46 -5.00
N ARG A 327 20.24 4.14 -4.77
CA ARG A 327 21.01 3.53 -3.68
C ARG A 327 22.50 3.83 -3.74
N TYR A 328 23.04 4.08 -4.94
CA TYR A 328 24.43 4.42 -5.18
C TYR A 328 24.67 5.94 -5.31
N GLY A 329 23.70 6.76 -4.91
CA GLY A 329 23.87 8.21 -4.79
C GLY A 329 23.37 9.04 -5.96
N PHE A 330 22.76 8.41 -6.99
CA PHE A 330 22.05 9.13 -8.05
C PHE A 330 20.66 9.57 -7.56
N THR A 331 20.67 10.60 -6.72
CA THR A 331 19.51 11.19 -6.03
C THR A 331 19.07 12.50 -6.69
N GLU A 332 18.03 13.13 -6.16
CA GLU A 332 17.46 14.39 -6.66
C GLU A 332 18.50 15.51 -6.75
N THR A 333 19.29 15.70 -5.69
CA THR A 333 20.38 16.70 -5.68
C THR A 333 21.58 16.31 -6.53
N ALA A 334 21.66 15.05 -6.94
CA ALA A 334 22.67 14.52 -7.85
C ALA A 334 22.10 14.32 -9.27
N PHE A 335 21.02 15.04 -9.61
CA PHE A 335 20.47 15.19 -10.96
C PHE A 335 19.87 13.90 -11.53
N ASN A 336 19.18 13.13 -10.70
CA ASN A 336 18.42 11.97 -11.16
C ASN A 336 17.15 12.36 -11.92
N PHE A 337 16.58 11.41 -12.65
CA PHE A 337 15.40 11.65 -13.49
C PHE A 337 14.10 11.33 -12.76
N GLN A 338 13.29 12.34 -12.46
CA GLN A 338 12.01 12.18 -11.81
C GLN A 338 11.05 13.36 -12.05
N SER A 339 9.77 13.04 -12.22
CA SER A 339 8.76 14.07 -12.46
C SER A 339 8.52 14.95 -11.23
N ASN A 340 8.62 14.39 -10.02
CA ASN A 340 8.43 15.08 -8.76
C ASN A 340 9.56 14.72 -7.78
N ASN A 341 10.20 15.74 -7.22
CA ASN A 341 11.34 15.61 -6.31
C ASN A 341 10.99 15.51 -4.82
N LEU A 342 9.71 15.47 -4.48
CA LEU A 342 9.22 15.26 -3.11
C LEU A 342 9.82 16.26 -2.11
N GLY A 343 10.21 17.45 -2.58
CA GLY A 343 10.87 18.47 -1.77
C GLY A 343 12.35 18.19 -1.42
N LYS A 344 13.00 17.20 -2.06
CA LYS A 344 14.39 16.80 -1.77
C LYS A 344 15.47 17.59 -2.53
N GLY A 345 15.10 18.53 -3.40
CA GLY A 345 16.05 19.34 -4.20
C GLY A 345 16.10 18.91 -5.67
N GLY A 346 17.10 19.39 -6.42
CA GLY A 346 17.21 19.16 -7.87
C GLY A 346 16.14 19.85 -8.72
N SER A 347 16.18 19.65 -10.03
CA SER A 347 15.20 20.18 -10.98
C SER A 347 14.25 19.07 -11.45
N ALA A 348 12.99 19.13 -11.02
CA ALA A 348 12.01 18.10 -11.34
C ALA A 348 11.46 18.19 -12.79
N ASN A 349 10.44 17.39 -13.10
CA ASN A 349 9.76 17.28 -14.40
C ASN A 349 10.64 16.66 -15.50
N ASP A 350 11.56 15.79 -15.12
CA ASP A 350 12.56 15.22 -16.03
C ASP A 350 12.61 13.69 -16.02
N ARG A 351 11.51 13.03 -15.61
CA ARG A 351 11.38 11.57 -15.73
C ARG A 351 11.82 11.06 -17.10
N VAL A 352 12.34 9.83 -17.15
CA VAL A 352 12.77 9.21 -18.41
C VAL A 352 11.58 9.01 -19.35
N LEU A 353 11.77 9.34 -20.62
CA LEU A 353 10.87 9.03 -21.73
C LEU A 353 11.41 7.82 -22.47
N ILE A 354 10.74 6.66 -22.40
CA ILE A 354 11.16 5.46 -23.14
C ILE A 354 10.16 5.10 -24.23
N SER A 355 10.58 5.33 -25.49
CA SER A 355 9.83 4.94 -26.69
C SER A 355 10.24 3.53 -27.09
N VAL A 356 9.31 2.58 -27.02
CA VAL A 356 9.54 1.20 -27.47
C VAL A 356 9.17 1.05 -28.95
N GLN A 357 9.88 0.17 -29.65
CA GLN A 357 9.71 -0.06 -31.09
C GLN A 357 9.69 1.26 -31.87
N ASP A 358 10.56 2.21 -31.49
CA ASP A 358 10.58 3.55 -32.04
C ASP A 358 10.85 3.51 -33.56
N SER A 359 10.14 4.32 -34.34
CA SER A 359 10.24 4.32 -35.81
C SER A 359 11.44 5.13 -36.33
N GLY A 360 12.21 5.78 -35.44
CA GLY A 360 13.41 6.53 -35.78
C GLY A 360 14.61 5.66 -36.18
N GLY A 361 14.51 4.33 -36.07
CA GLY A 361 15.57 3.43 -36.49
C GLY A 361 15.21 1.95 -36.39
N THR A 362 16.18 1.11 -36.74
CA THR A 362 16.19 -0.34 -36.55
C THR A 362 17.59 -0.78 -36.09
N ASN A 363 17.69 -1.97 -35.51
CA ASN A 363 18.96 -2.62 -35.15
C ASN A 363 19.88 -1.80 -34.23
N ASN A 364 19.29 -0.99 -33.33
CA ASN A 364 20.04 -0.16 -32.38
C ASN A 364 19.15 0.30 -31.22
N ALA A 365 19.72 1.08 -30.31
CA ALA A 365 19.02 1.89 -29.33
C ALA A 365 19.82 3.18 -29.06
N ASN A 366 19.22 4.17 -28.40
CA ASN A 366 19.95 5.34 -27.92
C ASN A 366 19.27 5.96 -26.71
N PHE A 367 20.06 6.76 -25.98
CA PHE A 367 19.59 7.57 -24.87
C PHE A 367 20.18 8.98 -25.01
N ALA A 368 19.32 10.00 -24.92
CA ALA A 368 19.73 11.39 -24.84
C ALA A 368 19.61 11.89 -23.39
N THR A 369 20.68 12.50 -22.87
CA THR A 369 20.81 12.95 -21.48
C THR A 369 20.98 14.48 -21.44
N PRO A 370 19.91 15.26 -21.57
CA PRO A 370 19.99 16.72 -21.43
C PRO A 370 20.29 17.12 -19.96
N PRO A 371 20.59 18.40 -19.69
CA PRO A 371 20.74 18.90 -18.33
C PRO A 371 19.50 18.66 -17.44
N ASP A 372 19.72 18.61 -16.13
CA ASP A 372 18.71 18.46 -15.07
C ASP A 372 17.45 19.30 -15.30
N GLY A 373 16.27 18.72 -15.03
CA GLY A 373 14.98 19.36 -15.31
C GLY A 373 14.50 19.22 -16.76
N GLN A 374 15.24 18.49 -17.60
CA GLN A 374 14.81 18.06 -18.92
C GLN A 374 14.84 16.53 -19.02
N SER A 375 13.77 15.95 -19.54
CA SER A 375 13.65 14.49 -19.60
C SER A 375 14.73 13.82 -20.46
N GLY A 376 15.39 12.82 -19.88
CA GLY A 376 16.16 11.84 -20.65
C GLY A 376 15.27 11.09 -21.64
N THR A 377 15.72 10.91 -22.88
CA THR A 377 14.92 10.24 -23.93
C THR A 377 15.61 8.96 -24.39
N CYS A 378 15.03 7.82 -24.06
CA CYS A 378 15.43 6.49 -24.51
C CYS A 378 14.59 6.04 -25.71
N ARG A 379 15.24 5.55 -26.77
CA ARG A 379 14.58 4.99 -27.96
C ARG A 379 15.07 3.58 -28.20
N MET A 380 14.17 2.61 -28.09
CA MET A 380 14.43 1.20 -28.35
C MET A 380 13.90 0.83 -29.74
N TYR A 381 14.75 0.33 -30.63
CA TYR A 381 14.35 -0.01 -31.99
C TYR A 381 14.09 -1.51 -32.20
N ILE A 382 13.38 -1.83 -33.28
CA ILE A 382 13.21 -3.21 -33.72
C ILE A 382 14.50 -3.72 -34.37
N TRP A 383 14.90 -4.94 -34.03
CA TRP A 383 15.95 -5.67 -34.73
C TRP A 383 15.34 -6.48 -35.88
N THR A 384 15.91 -6.37 -37.08
CA THR A 384 15.44 -7.03 -38.30
C THR A 384 16.36 -8.15 -38.76
N TYR A 385 17.36 -8.49 -37.96
CA TYR A 385 18.24 -9.64 -38.16
C TYR A 385 18.23 -10.49 -36.90
N THR A 386 18.13 -11.79 -37.06
CA THR A 386 18.28 -12.77 -35.99
C THR A 386 19.66 -13.40 -36.13
N LEU A 387 20.48 -13.36 -35.08
CA LEU A 387 21.68 -14.21 -35.03
C LEU A 387 21.20 -15.65 -34.85
N SER A 388 21.36 -16.47 -35.89
CA SER A 388 21.29 -17.92 -35.71
C SER A 388 22.44 -18.31 -34.79
N LEU A 389 22.13 -18.73 -33.57
CA LEU A 389 23.10 -19.42 -32.71
C LEU A 389 23.49 -20.73 -33.41
N ILE A 390 24.54 -20.66 -34.23
CA ILE A 390 25.24 -21.85 -34.70
C ILE A 390 25.86 -22.44 -33.44
N HIS A 391 25.28 -23.54 -32.95
CA HIS A 391 25.95 -24.39 -31.98
C HIS A 391 27.20 -24.94 -32.68
N ILE A 392 28.38 -24.50 -32.24
CA ILE A 392 29.67 -25.11 -32.57
C ILE A 392 29.95 -26.20 -31.55
#